data_AF-A7THJ9-F1
#
_entry.id   AF-A7THJ9-F1
#
_cell.length_a   1.000
_cell.length_b   1.000
_cell.length_c   1.000
_cell.angle_alpha   90.00
_cell.angle_beta   90.00
_cell.angle_gamma   90.00
#
_symmetry.space_group_name_H-M   'P 1'
#
loop_
_entity.id
_entity.type
_entity.pdbx_description
1 polymer ?
#
loop_
_entity_poly.entity_id
_entity_poly.type
_entity_poly.pdbx_seq_one_letter_code
_entity_poly.pdbx_strand_id
1 'polypeptide(L)' 'MFGLPQGEPSAEEKKQHQDQTNATVRNAAYAAIFLWVSPMVWHFVQKQWK' A
#
# COMPACT_ATOMS: atom_id res chain seq x y z
N MET A 1 -21.49 -23.03 -4.45
CA MET A 1 -21.78 -22.54 -3.08
C MET A 1 -20.81 -21.39 -2.84
N PHE A 2 -21.25 -20.15 -2.65
CA PHE A 2 -21.72 -19.70 -1.35
C PHE A 2 -22.72 -18.54 -1.53
N GLY A 3 -24.00 -18.89 -1.52
CA GLY A 3 -25.05 -17.94 -1.19
C GLY A 3 -25.10 -17.83 0.33
N LEU A 4 -24.25 -16.98 0.90
CA LEU A 4 -24.53 -16.45 2.23
C LEU A 4 -25.15 -15.07 2.03
N PRO A 5 -26.20 -14.70 2.79
CA PRO A 5 -26.52 -13.30 2.93
C PRO A 5 -25.26 -12.66 3.52
N GLN A 6 -24.58 -11.85 2.71
CA GLN A 6 -23.57 -10.93 3.21
C GLN A 6 -24.37 -9.95 4.07
N GLY A 7 -24.57 -10.32 5.35
CA GLY A 7 -25.18 -9.45 6.33
C GLY A 7 -24.47 -8.11 6.23
N GLU A 8 -25.24 -7.02 6.21
CA GLU A 8 -24.66 -5.69 6.10
C GLU A 8 -23.52 -5.56 7.11
N PRO A 9 -22.28 -5.28 6.67
CA PRO A 9 -21.15 -5.25 7.58
C PRO A 9 -21.43 -4.19 8.65
N SER A 10 -21.21 -4.58 9.90
CA SER A 10 -21.48 -3.75 11.07
C SER A 10 -20.68 -2.46 10.98
N ALA A 11 -21.13 -1.39 11.63
CA ALA A 11 -20.46 -0.09 11.56
C ALA A 11 -18.96 -0.17 11.95
N GLU A 12 -18.61 -1.05 12.89
CA GLU A 12 -17.23 -1.30 13.30
C GLU A 12 -16.41 -2.06 12.24
N GLU A 13 -16.98 -3.06 11.57
CA GLU A 13 -16.31 -3.82 10.52
C GLU A 13 -16.03 -2.95 9.28
N LYS A 14 -16.98 -2.07 8.93
CA LYS A 14 -16.79 -1.06 7.87
C LYS A 14 -15.64 -0.12 8.18
N LYS A 15 -15.55 0.35 9.44
CA LYS A 15 -14.47 1.23 9.89
C LYS A 15 -13.11 0.55 9.84
N GLN A 16 -13.00 -0.66 10.37
CA GLN A 16 -11.75 -1.43 10.32
C GLN A 16 -11.30 -1.70 8.88
N HIS A 17 -12.22 -2.01 7.98
CA HIS A 17 -11.90 -2.20 6.58
C HIS A 17 -11.38 -0.90 5.94
N GLN A 18 -12.01 0.25 6.21
CA GLN A 18 -11.54 1.54 5.73
C GLN A 18 -10.13 1.87 6.24
N ASP A 19 -9.86 1.63 7.53
CA ASP A 19 -8.53 1.86 8.11
C ASP A 19 -7.46 0.98 7.44
N GLN A 20 -7.78 -0.30 7.17
CA GLN A 20 -6.89 -1.21 6.44
C GLN A 20 -6.67 -0.77 4.98
N THR A 21 -7.72 -0.38 4.28
CA THR A 21 -7.60 0.12 2.89
C THR A 21 -6.74 1.38 2.84
N ASN A 22 -6.98 2.33 3.76
CA ASN A 22 -6.20 3.56 3.83
C ASN A 22 -4.72 3.29 4.11
N ALA A 23 -4.41 2.39 5.04
CA ALA A 23 -3.04 1.98 5.32
C ALA A 23 -2.38 1.31 4.10
N THR A 24 -3.13 0.44 3.41
CA THR A 24 -2.66 -0.26 2.21
C THR A 24 -2.33 0.72 1.08
N VAL A 25 -3.25 1.64 0.77
CA VAL A 25 -3.06 2.64 -0.29
C VAL A 25 -1.87 3.54 0.03
N ARG A 26 -1.75 3.99 1.28
CA ARG A 26 -0.61 4.81 1.72
C ARG A 26 0.72 4.06 1.57
N ASN A 27 0.78 2.81 2.01
CA ASN A 27 2.00 2.00 1.92
C ASN A 27 2.36 1.71 0.46
N ALA A 28 1.37 1.42 -0.39
CA ALA A 28 1.57 1.23 -1.82
C ALA A 28 2.10 2.50 -2.49
N ALA A 29 1.58 3.67 -2.13
CA ALA A 29 2.07 4.95 -2.63
C ALA A 29 3.54 5.19 -2.23
N TYR A 30 3.91 4.93 -0.98
CA TYR A 30 5.31 5.03 -0.54
C TYR A 30 6.22 4.04 -1.25
N ALA A 31 5.80 2.79 -1.41
CA ALA A 31 6.56 1.79 -2.15
C ALA A 31 6.75 2.19 -3.61
N ALA A 32 5.72 2.72 -4.26
CA ALA A 32 5.80 3.19 -5.65
C ALA A 32 6.79 4.35 -5.79
N ILE A 33 6.75 5.34 -4.89
CA ILE A 33 7.71 6.45 -4.88
C ILE A 33 9.13 5.93 -4.67
N PHE A 34 9.32 5.01 -3.72
CA PHE A 34 10.63 4.44 -3.43
C PHE A 34 11.22 3.69 -4.63
N LEU A 35 10.40 2.87 -5.30
CA LEU A 35 10.82 2.18 -6.52
C LEU A 35 11.11 3.13 -7.67
N TRP A 36 10.34 4.22 -7.80
CA TRP A 36 10.57 5.23 -8.83
C TRP A 36 11.87 6.01 -8.62
N VAL A 37 12.22 6.35 -7.37
CA VAL A 37 13.49 7.05 -7.06
C VAL A 37 14.70 6.12 -6.96
N SER A 38 14.47 4.82 -6.77
CA SER A 38 15.51 3.79 -6.67
C SER A 38 16.62 3.89 -7.74
N PRO A 39 16.33 3.98 -9.06
CA PRO A 39 17.39 4.09 -10.06
C PRO A 39 18.22 5.37 -9.93
N MET A 40 17.62 6.51 -9.52
CA MET A 40 18.37 7.75 -9.29
C MET A 40 19.34 7.61 -8.11
N VAL A 41 18.87 7.01 -7.01
CA VAL A 41 19.71 6.73 -5.83
C VAL A 41 20.81 5.74 -6.19
N TRP A 42 20.48 4.68 -6.93
CA TRP A 42 21.46 3.68 -7.39
C TRP A 42 22.56 4.29 -8.25
N HIS A 43 22.18 5.11 -9.25
CA HIS A 43 23.16 5.81 -10.08
C HIS A 43 24.04 6.76 -9.27
N PHE A 44 23.48 7.46 -8.28
CA PHE A 44 24.24 8.34 -7.40
C PHE A 44 25.25 7.56 -6.55
N VAL A 45 24.83 6.45 -5.95
CA VAL A 45 25.71 5.57 -5.17
C VAL A 45 26.84 5.01 -6.04
N GLN A 46 26.53 4.52 -7.24
CA GLN A 46 27.55 4.04 -8.18
C GLN A 46 28.57 5.13 -8.56
N LYS A 47 28.12 6.39 -8.69
CA LYS A 47 28.99 7.54 -9.01
C LYS A 47 29.86 7.98 -7.82
N GLN A 48 29.43 7.74 -6.59
CA GLN A 48 30.22 8.07 -5.40
C GLN A 48 31.28 7.00 -5.07
N TRP A 49 31.08 5.76 -5.51
CA TRP A 49 31.96 4.62 -5.22
C TRP A 49 32.96 4.33 -6.36
N LYS A 50 32.99 5.16 -7.40
CA LYS A 50 33.88 5.05 -8.56
C LYS A 50 34.60 6.37 -8.78
#